data_AF-A0A661UT23-F1
#
_entry.id   AF-A0A661UT23-F1
#
_cell.length_a   1.000
_cell.length_b   1.000
_cell.length_c   1.000
_cell.angle_alpha   90.00
_cell.angle_beta   90.00
_cell.angle_gamma   90.00
#
_symmetry.space_group_name_H-M   'P 1'
#
loop_
_entity.id
_entity.type
_entity.pdbx_description
1 polymer ?
#
loop_
_entity_poly.entity_id
_entity_poly.type
_entity_poly.pdbx_seq_one_letter_code
_entity_poly.pdbx_strand_id
1 'polypeptide(L)' 'MNILLIGIQGCGKGTQAKILEEKFGWKHITTGNLLRESIENQTELGLAAKKFMD' A
#
# COMPACT_ATOMS: atom_id res chain seq x y z
N MET A 1 -9.74 13.28 -3.42
CA MET A 1 -9.59 12.65 -4.75
C MET A 1 -8.99 11.27 -4.51
N ASN A 2 -9.56 10.20 -5.07
CA ASN A 2 -9.06 8.84 -4.88
C ASN A 2 -8.61 8.29 -6.23
N ILE A 3 -7.35 7.85 -6.33
CA ILE A 3 -6.72 7.38 -7.57
C ILE A 3 -6.17 5.99 -7.36
N LEU A 4 -6.40 5.10 -8.33
CA LEU A 4 -5.81 3.78 -8.39
C LEU A 4 -4.75 3.73 -9.50
N LEU A 5 -3.50 3.41 -9.14
CA LEU A 5 -2.39 3.27 -10.08
C LEU A 5 -2.15 1.80 -10.41
N ILE A 6 -2.42 1.40 -11.66
CA ILE A 6 -2.27 0.02 -12.15
C ILE A 6 -1.18 -0.01 -13.24
N GLY A 7 -0.42 -1.10 -13.30
CA GLY A 7 0.65 -1.29 -14.29
C GLY A 7 1.58 -2.44 -13.92
N ILE A 8 2.39 -2.88 -14.89
CA ILE A 8 3.32 -4.01 -14.73
C ILE A 8 4.40 -3.73 -13.67
N GLN A 9 5.07 -4.78 -13.19
CA GLN A 9 6.20 -4.63 -12.27
C GLN A 9 7.30 -3.78 -12.92
N GLY A 10 7.88 -2.85 -12.17
CA GLY A 10 8.96 -1.99 -12.68
C GLY A 10 8.53 -0.78 -13.52
N CYS A 11 7.24 -0.60 -13.87
CA CYS A 11 6.81 0.55 -14.68
C CYS A 11 6.79 1.91 -13.96
N GLY A 12 7.34 2.01 -12.73
CA GLY A 12 7.46 3.27 -12.01
C GLY A 12 6.22 3.75 -11.25
N LYS A 13 5.23 2.90 -10.97
CA LYS A 13 4.00 3.28 -10.24
C LYS A 13 4.29 3.97 -8.90
N GLY A 14 5.20 3.41 -8.10
CA GLY A 14 5.58 3.97 -6.80
C GLY A 14 6.23 5.35 -6.93
N THR A 15 7.06 5.54 -7.97
CA THR A 15 7.66 6.84 -8.28
C THR A 15 6.58 7.88 -8.61
N GLN A 16 5.62 7.51 -9.46
CA GLN A 16 4.52 8.41 -9.81
C GLN A 16 3.61 8.72 -8.61
N ALA A 17 3.32 7.73 -7.77
CA ALA A 17 2.54 7.93 -6.54
C ALA A 17 3.20 8.94 -5.60
N LYS A 18 4.52 8.86 -5.42
CA LYS A 18 5.30 9.79 -4.60
C LYS A 18 5.27 11.22 -5.16
N ILE A 19 5.39 11.39 -6.48
CA ILE A 19 5.27 12.69 -7.13
C ILE A 19 3.87 13.30 -6.91
N LEU A 20 2.82 12.48 -6.99
CA LEU A 20 1.45 12.94 -6.72
C LEU A 20 1.24 13.34 -5.26
N GLU A 21 1.82 12.58 -4.32
CA GLU A 21 1.83 12.91 -2.89
C GLU A 21 2.53 14.25 -2.62
N GLU A 22 3.72 14.47 -3.16
CA GLU A 22 4.48 15.72 -3.00
C GLU A 22 3.76 16.92 -3.63
N LYS A 23 3.15 16.74 -4.81
CA LYS A 23 2.51 17.83 -5.55
C LYS A 23 1.14 18.24 -5.00
N PHE A 24 0.37 17.28 -4.47
CA PHE A 24 -1.02 17.51 -4.10
C PHE A 24 -1.32 17.25 -2.62
N GLY A 25 -0.33 16.83 -1.82
CA GLY A 25 -0.50 16.47 -0.41
C GLY A 25 -1.37 15.21 -0.20
N TRP A 26 -1.47 14.37 -1.22
CA TRP A 26 -2.28 13.14 -1.15
C TRP A 26 -1.52 12.01 -0.47
N LYS A 27 -2.19 11.25 0.38
CA LYS A 27 -1.57 10.09 1.02
C LYS A 27 -1.37 8.96 0.02
N HIS A 28 -0.12 8.52 -0.16
CA HIS A 28 0.16 7.29 -0.89
C HIS A 28 -0.15 6.06 -0.04
N ILE A 29 -1.00 5.17 -0.54
CA ILE A 29 -1.41 3.94 0.14
C ILE A 29 -1.01 2.75 -0.73
N THR A 30 -0.33 1.76 -0.14
CA THR A 30 -0.02 0.47 -0.80
C THR A 30 -0.61 -0.68 0.00
N THR A 31 -1.11 -1.69 -0.69
CA THR A 31 -1.67 -2.90 -0.07
C THR A 31 -0.63 -3.64 0.77
N GLY A 32 0.62 -3.69 0.30
CA GLY A 32 1.72 -4.34 1.03
C GLY A 32 2.01 -3.70 2.38
N ASN A 33 1.99 -2.36 2.47
CA ASN A 33 2.23 -1.68 3.75
C ASN A 33 1.04 -1.84 4.70
N LEU A 34 -0.19 -1.65 4.19
CA LEU A 34 -1.40 -1.84 5.00
C LEU A 34 -1.47 -3.25 5.60
N LEU A 35 -1.12 -4.26 4.82
CA LEU A 35 -1.12 -5.65 5.27
C LEU A 35 -0.08 -5.90 6.36
N ARG A 36 1.16 -5.43 6.17
CA ARG A 36 2.24 -5.55 7.16
C ARG A 36 1.91 -4.80 8.45
N GLU A 37 1.42 -3.56 8.34
CA GLU A 37 0.99 -2.74 9.47
C GLU A 37 -0.15 -3.43 10.26
N SER A 38 -1.12 -4.02 9.56
CA SER A 38 -2.21 -4.77 10.20
C SER A 38 -1.72 -5.98 10.99
N ILE A 39 -0.66 -6.64 10.51
CA ILE A 39 0.00 -7.78 11.18
C ILE A 39 0.81 -7.32 12.38
N GLU A 40 1.62 -6.28 12.23
CA GLU A 40 2.44 -5.69 13.29
C GLU A 40 1.57 -5.21 14.46
N ASN A 41 0.44 -4.57 14.14
CA ASN A 41 -0.53 -4.10 15.12
C ASN A 41 -1.46 -5.20 15.67
N GLN A 42 -1.25 -6.46 15.28
CA GLN A 42 -2.04 -7.62 15.76
C GLN A 42 -3.56 -7.44 15.63
N THR A 43 -3.99 -6.73 14.58
CA THR A 43 -5.40 -6.56 14.29
C THR A 43 -6.03 -7.92 13.97
N GLU A 44 -7.34 -8.08 14.17
CA GLU A 44 -8.06 -9.32 13.84
C GLU A 44 -7.81 -9.75 12.39
N LEU A 45 -7.90 -8.78 11.45
CA LEU A 45 -7.62 -9.00 10.03
C LEU A 45 -6.14 -9.34 9.77
N GLY A 46 -5.20 -8.67 10.45
CA GLY A 46 -3.78 -8.96 10.35
C GLY A 46 -3.44 -10.37 10.82
N LEU A 47 -3.98 -10.79 11.96
CA LEU A 47 -3.81 -12.15 12.49
C LEU A 47 -4.43 -13.20 11.57
N ALA A 48 -5.58 -12.92 10.95
CA ALA A 48 -6.18 -13.80 9.95
C ALA A 48 -5.30 -13.91 8.70
N ALA A 49 -4.80 -12.79 8.19
CA ALA A 49 -3.95 -12.76 7.00
C ALA A 49 -2.57 -13.40 7.22
N LYS A 50 -2.00 -13.26 8.42
CA LYS A 50 -0.71 -13.86 8.79
C LYS A 50 -0.67 -15.38 8.57
N LYS A 51 -1.82 -16.07 8.73
CA LYS A 51 -1.94 -17.51 8.49
C LYS A 51 -1.67 -17.94 7.04
N PHE A 52 -1.72 -17.00 6.11
CA PHE A 52 -1.52 -17.21 4.67
C PHE A 52 -0.22 -16.58 4.15
N MET A 53 0.58 -15.96 5.04
CA MET A 53 1.82 -15.29 4.69
C MET A 53 3.01 -16.10 5.18
N ASP A 54 3.22 -17.26 4.54
CA ASP A 54 4.47 -18.02 4.49
C ASP A 54 5.10 -17.88 3.09
#